data_AF-A0A7G9RW56-F1
#
_entry.id   AF-A0A7G9RW56-F1
#
_cell.length_a   1.000
_cell.length_b   1.000
_cell.length_c   1.000
_cell.angle_alpha   90.00
_cell.angle_beta   90.00
_cell.angle_gamma   90.00
#
_symmetry.space_group_name_H-M   'P 1'
#
loop_
_entity.id
_entity.type
_entity.pdbx_description
1 polymer ?
#
loop_
_entity_poly.entity_id
_entity_poly.type
_entity_poly.pdbx_seq_one_letter_code
_entity_poly.pdbx_strand_id
1 'polypeptide(L)'
;MWGNAKIQDSNMLEAQREMYTSKRGNKIIYNKGGKDNFQVSIIECDTNDAYAMRDVDYFEVILKYSNKYEVEILSLIRQMSEFIDQNAGGFYDSFIGLIFEPNEPFDINNRNTFGYNDQLHINNIINIVDTYDGMEIEDPESELEEALVIIYLAMVSEWYYGFSYGGIDSGKRSKWQHRMKILGLHQVINRDLTPECAARYSIRLGEDQISDALEIYGIYSKPLKFPKK
;
A
#
# COMPACT_ATOMS: atom_id res chain seq x y z
N MET A 1 -5.76 -19.20 -2.67
CA MET A 1 -6.20 -18.85 -1.30
C MET A 1 -5.03 -18.34 -0.49
N TRP A 2 -5.13 -17.10 -0.04
CA TRP A 2 -4.05 -16.33 0.55
C TRP A 2 -4.29 -16.13 2.05
N GLY A 3 -3.31 -16.44 2.89
CA GLY A 3 -3.32 -16.04 4.30
C GLY A 3 -4.51 -16.50 5.15
N ASN A 4 -4.78 -15.76 6.23
CA ASN A 4 -5.79 -16.07 7.25
C ASN A 4 -6.82 -14.94 7.47
N ALA A 5 -6.93 -13.96 6.57
CA ALA A 5 -7.94 -12.92 6.70
C ALA A 5 -9.35 -13.49 6.43
N LYS A 6 -10.37 -12.77 6.92
CA LYS A 6 -11.77 -13.20 6.80
C LYS A 6 -12.21 -13.08 5.34
N ILE A 7 -12.61 -14.20 4.76
CA ILE A 7 -13.24 -14.26 3.44
C ILE A 7 -14.71 -13.82 3.55
N GLN A 8 -15.17 -13.08 2.54
CA GLN A 8 -16.59 -12.72 2.40
C GLN A 8 -16.98 -12.64 0.94
N ASP A 9 -18.27 -12.81 0.64
CA ASP A 9 -18.81 -12.61 -0.71
C ASP A 9 -18.54 -11.16 -1.18
N SER A 10 -18.01 -10.99 -2.38
CA SER A 10 -17.69 -9.66 -2.93
C SER A 10 -18.91 -8.74 -3.01
N ASN A 11 -20.12 -9.27 -3.15
CA ASN A 11 -21.36 -8.48 -3.17
C ASN A 11 -21.64 -7.76 -1.84
N MET A 12 -21.00 -8.19 -0.76
CA MET A 12 -21.12 -7.59 0.57
C MET A 12 -20.15 -6.42 0.78
N LEU A 13 -19.24 -6.18 -0.16
CA LEU A 13 -18.32 -5.04 -0.09
C LEU A 13 -19.02 -3.74 -0.48
N GLU A 14 -18.85 -2.73 0.38
CA GLU A 14 -19.33 -1.37 0.12
C GLU A 14 -18.31 -0.55 -0.68
N ALA A 15 -18.80 0.33 -1.56
CA ALA A 15 -18.02 1.31 -2.30
C ALA A 15 -16.82 0.70 -3.07
N GLN A 16 -17.10 -0.36 -3.84
CA GLN A 16 -16.11 -1.07 -4.63
C GLN A 16 -15.63 -0.22 -5.81
N ARG A 17 -14.32 -0.16 -5.98
CA ARG A 17 -13.65 0.48 -7.11
C ARG A 17 -12.55 -0.42 -7.63
N GLU A 18 -12.74 -0.90 -8.86
CA GLU A 18 -11.75 -1.73 -9.53
C GLU A 18 -10.52 -0.90 -9.91
N MET A 19 -9.34 -1.37 -9.48
CA MET A 19 -8.06 -0.72 -9.75
C MET A 19 -7.23 -1.49 -10.77
N TYR A 20 -7.37 -2.82 -10.76
CA TYR A 20 -6.60 -3.69 -11.62
C TYR A 20 -7.29 -5.06 -11.75
N THR A 21 -7.08 -5.74 -12.87
CA THR A 21 -7.42 -7.14 -13.07
C THR A 21 -6.14 -7.88 -13.40
N SER A 22 -5.78 -8.89 -12.60
CA SER A 22 -4.55 -9.68 -12.78
C SER A 22 -4.62 -10.57 -14.02
N LYS A 23 -3.48 -11.12 -14.44
CA LYS A 23 -3.43 -12.12 -15.52
C LYS A 23 -4.25 -13.38 -15.22
N ARG A 24 -4.40 -13.73 -13.94
CA ARG A 24 -5.31 -14.80 -13.47
C ARG A 24 -6.79 -14.42 -13.59
N GLY A 25 -7.08 -13.14 -13.80
CA GLY A 25 -8.43 -12.59 -13.89
C GLY A 25 -9.01 -12.14 -12.54
N ASN A 26 -8.23 -12.22 -11.46
CA ASN A 26 -8.66 -11.72 -10.16
C ASN A 26 -8.71 -10.19 -10.17
N LYS A 27 -9.72 -9.63 -9.52
CA LYS A 27 -9.88 -8.18 -9.47
C LYS A 27 -9.27 -7.63 -8.19
N ILE A 28 -8.40 -6.64 -8.32
CA ILE A 28 -7.86 -5.91 -7.19
C ILE A 28 -8.60 -4.59 -7.11
N ILE A 29 -9.26 -4.37 -5.99
CA ILE A 29 -10.17 -3.27 -5.79
C ILE A 29 -9.82 -2.51 -4.52
N TYR A 30 -10.29 -1.27 -4.49
CA TYR A 30 -10.52 -0.59 -3.23
C TYR A 30 -11.97 -0.71 -2.81
N ASN A 31 -12.17 -0.81 -1.50
CA ASN A 31 -13.49 -0.85 -0.89
C ASN A 31 -13.44 -0.17 0.48
N LYS A 32 -14.63 0.10 1.02
CA LYS A 32 -14.77 0.56 2.40
C LYS A 32 -14.53 -0.63 3.34
N GLY A 33 -13.57 -0.49 4.24
CA GLY A 33 -13.28 -1.47 5.28
C GLY A 33 -14.13 -1.26 6.53
N GLY A 34 -14.08 -2.22 7.45
CA GLY A 34 -14.84 -2.15 8.70
C GLY A 34 -14.30 -1.14 9.73
N LYS A 35 -12.97 -0.96 9.76
CA LYS A 35 -12.28 0.03 10.62
C LYS A 35 -11.69 1.19 9.83
N ASP A 36 -11.36 0.90 8.58
CA ASP A 36 -10.60 1.75 7.69
C ASP A 36 -11.50 2.18 6.55
N ASN A 37 -11.56 3.48 6.28
CA ASN A 37 -12.32 4.00 5.14
C ASN A 37 -11.76 3.49 3.79
N PHE A 38 -10.54 2.96 3.82
CA PHE A 38 -9.83 2.43 2.68
C PHE A 38 -9.22 1.07 2.98
N GLN A 39 -9.66 0.08 2.21
CA GLN A 39 -9.15 -1.28 2.25
C GLN A 39 -8.88 -1.72 0.82
N VAL A 40 -7.75 -2.39 0.61
CA VAL A 40 -7.48 -3.14 -0.62
C VAL A 40 -8.05 -4.52 -0.45
N SER A 41 -8.84 -4.97 -1.43
CA SER A 41 -9.29 -6.35 -1.51
C SER A 41 -9.00 -6.94 -2.88
N ILE A 42 -8.71 -8.24 -2.91
CA ILE A 42 -8.70 -9.05 -4.12
C ILE A 42 -10.01 -9.84 -4.18
N ILE A 43 -10.64 -9.91 -5.34
CA ILE A 43 -11.81 -10.73 -5.63
C ILE A 43 -11.38 -11.84 -6.57
N GLU A 44 -11.50 -13.08 -6.11
CA GLU A 44 -11.17 -14.27 -6.90
C GLU A 44 -12.20 -14.46 -8.04
N CYS A 45 -11.71 -14.65 -9.26
CA CYS A 45 -12.56 -14.74 -10.45
C CYS A 45 -13.46 -15.98 -10.47
N ASP A 46 -12.99 -17.10 -9.91
CA ASP A 46 -13.69 -18.39 -9.94
C ASP A 46 -14.79 -18.53 -8.87
N THR A 47 -14.60 -17.88 -7.72
CA THR A 47 -15.44 -18.05 -6.53
C THR A 47 -16.27 -16.80 -6.22
N ASN A 48 -15.87 -15.64 -6.75
CA ASN A 48 -16.39 -14.33 -6.34
C ASN A 48 -16.15 -14.01 -4.84
N ASP A 49 -15.22 -14.73 -4.22
CA ASP A 49 -14.79 -14.49 -2.85
C ASP A 49 -13.87 -13.27 -2.81
N ALA A 50 -14.13 -12.38 -1.86
CA ALA A 50 -13.29 -11.23 -1.58
C ALA A 50 -12.39 -11.46 -0.37
N TYR A 51 -11.14 -11.05 -0.52
CA TYR A 51 -10.10 -11.16 0.48
C TYR A 51 -9.35 -9.84 0.64
N ALA A 52 -9.29 -9.32 1.87
CA ALA A 52 -8.44 -8.17 2.18
C ALA A 52 -7.08 -8.65 2.68
N MET A 53 -6.07 -8.64 1.80
CA MET A 53 -4.71 -9.02 2.18
C MET A 53 -4.17 -8.10 3.27
N ARG A 54 -3.64 -8.71 4.32
CA ARG A 54 -2.92 -8.06 5.41
C ARG A 54 -1.43 -8.03 5.10
N ASP A 55 -0.70 -7.21 5.84
CA ASP A 55 0.76 -7.09 5.73
C ASP A 55 1.50 -8.42 5.67
N VAL A 56 1.15 -9.34 6.56
CA VAL A 56 1.75 -10.68 6.58
C VAL A 56 1.53 -11.44 5.28
N ASP A 57 0.36 -11.32 4.66
CA ASP A 57 -0.02 -12.17 3.53
C ASP A 57 0.81 -11.81 2.31
N TYR A 58 0.94 -10.51 1.96
CA TYR A 58 1.78 -10.12 0.82
C TYR A 58 3.28 -10.20 1.14
N PHE A 59 3.70 -10.11 2.40
CA PHE A 59 5.09 -10.42 2.80
C PHE A 59 5.44 -11.89 2.59
N GLU A 60 4.53 -12.83 2.89
CA GLU A 60 4.72 -14.26 2.64
C GLU A 60 4.90 -14.54 1.14
N VAL A 61 4.06 -13.94 0.30
CA VAL A 61 4.20 -14.05 -1.15
C VAL A 61 5.54 -13.50 -1.61
N ILE A 62 5.89 -12.28 -1.22
CA ILE A 62 7.14 -11.66 -1.67
C ILE A 62 8.36 -12.48 -1.21
N LEU A 63 8.35 -13.02 0.02
CA LEU A 63 9.41 -13.90 0.51
C LEU A 63 9.55 -15.20 -0.29
N LYS A 64 8.43 -15.79 -0.74
CA LYS A 64 8.44 -17.01 -1.56
C LYS A 64 9.26 -16.80 -2.83
N TYR A 65 9.07 -15.65 -3.50
CA TYR A 65 9.72 -15.34 -4.77
C TYR A 65 11.11 -14.69 -4.62
N SER A 66 11.40 -14.02 -3.50
CA SER A 66 12.70 -13.36 -3.29
C SER A 66 13.88 -14.32 -3.29
N ASN A 67 13.68 -15.62 -3.03
CA ASN A 67 14.73 -16.63 -3.15
C ASN A 67 15.42 -16.66 -4.53
N LYS A 68 14.68 -16.32 -5.60
CA LYS A 68 15.16 -16.37 -6.98
C LYS A 68 15.22 -14.99 -7.63
N TYR A 69 14.34 -14.07 -7.22
CA TYR A 69 14.11 -12.78 -7.89
C TYR A 69 14.26 -11.57 -6.97
N GLU A 70 15.17 -11.65 -6.00
CA GLU A 70 15.38 -10.60 -4.99
C GLU A 70 15.61 -9.22 -5.62
N VAL A 71 16.51 -9.14 -6.60
CA VAL A 71 16.94 -7.87 -7.22
C VAL A 71 15.80 -7.23 -7.98
N GLU A 72 15.04 -8.02 -8.74
CA GLU A 72 13.89 -7.63 -9.52
C GLU A 72 12.78 -7.09 -8.60
N ILE A 73 12.45 -7.82 -7.54
CA ILE A 73 11.43 -7.45 -6.56
C ILE A 73 11.82 -6.15 -5.85
N LEU A 74 13.07 -6.03 -5.38
CA LEU A 74 13.55 -4.80 -4.73
C LEU A 74 13.55 -3.60 -5.69
N SER A 75 13.83 -3.82 -6.98
CA SER A 75 13.75 -2.78 -8.01
C SER A 75 12.31 -2.27 -8.19
N LEU A 76 11.33 -3.18 -8.25
CA LEU A 76 9.91 -2.80 -8.36
C LEU A 76 9.42 -2.06 -7.10
N ILE A 77 9.78 -2.54 -5.91
CA ILE A 77 9.44 -1.87 -4.63
C ILE A 77 10.01 -0.46 -4.60
N ARG A 78 11.26 -0.29 -5.04
CA ARG A 78 11.90 1.02 -5.13
C ARG A 78 11.17 1.93 -6.12
N GLN A 79 10.82 1.44 -7.29
CA GLN A 79 10.06 2.20 -8.30
C GLN A 79 8.70 2.66 -7.74
N MET A 80 7.98 1.80 -7.01
CA MET A 80 6.74 2.16 -6.32
C MET A 80 6.96 3.27 -5.30
N SER A 81 7.99 3.14 -4.45
CA SER A 81 8.34 4.15 -3.45
C SER A 81 8.67 5.50 -4.08
N GLU A 82 9.52 5.51 -5.11
CA GLU A 82 9.93 6.72 -5.79
C GLU A 82 8.74 7.41 -6.47
N PHE A 83 7.84 6.63 -7.10
CA PHE A 83 6.60 7.17 -7.66
C PHE A 83 5.74 7.85 -6.59
N ILE A 84 5.53 7.18 -5.45
CA ILE A 84 4.77 7.73 -4.34
C ILE A 84 5.43 9.02 -3.83
N ASP A 85 6.74 9.03 -3.59
CA ASP A 85 7.46 10.19 -3.08
C ASP A 85 7.39 11.39 -4.05
N GLN A 86 7.57 11.17 -5.35
CA GLN A 86 7.53 12.22 -6.38
C GLN A 86 6.14 12.83 -6.51
N ASN A 87 5.08 12.01 -6.47
CA ASN A 87 3.71 12.47 -6.64
C ASN A 87 3.09 12.94 -5.32
N ALA A 88 3.64 12.53 -4.18
CA ALA A 88 3.34 13.11 -2.87
C ALA A 88 4.03 14.49 -2.70
N GLY A 89 5.11 14.78 -3.43
CA GLY A 89 5.84 16.06 -3.42
C GLY A 89 4.95 17.30 -3.54
N GLY A 90 4.04 17.32 -4.52
CA GLY A 90 3.07 18.41 -4.72
C GLY A 90 1.92 18.44 -3.70
N PHE A 91 1.70 17.34 -2.97
CA PHE A 91 0.76 17.30 -1.84
C PHE A 91 1.30 18.08 -0.64
N TYR A 92 2.62 18.22 -0.46
CA TYR A 92 3.20 18.89 0.72
C TYR A 92 3.13 20.41 0.67
N ASP A 93 3.50 20.99 -0.47
CA ASP A 93 3.61 22.45 -0.61
C ASP A 93 2.23 23.12 -0.68
N SER A 94 1.23 22.41 -1.21
CA SER A 94 -0.16 22.87 -1.25
C SER A 94 -0.89 22.73 0.09
N PHE A 95 -0.53 21.75 0.94
CA PHE A 95 -1.15 21.55 2.27
C PHE A 95 -0.51 22.38 3.38
N ILE A 96 0.78 22.72 3.26
CA ILE A 96 1.48 23.59 4.23
C ILE A 96 1.35 25.07 3.83
N GLY A 97 1.13 25.39 2.55
CA GLY A 97 1.21 26.77 2.03
C GLY A 97 -0.11 27.47 1.71
N LEU A 98 -1.24 26.76 1.57
CA LEU A 98 -2.52 27.39 1.25
C LEU A 98 -3.63 26.78 2.10
N ILE A 99 -4.53 27.66 2.52
CA ILE A 99 -5.79 27.38 3.19
C ILE A 99 -6.62 26.45 2.28
N PHE A 100 -6.36 25.15 2.34
CA PHE A 100 -7.40 24.17 2.08
C PHE A 100 -8.14 24.01 3.39
N GLU A 101 -9.23 24.76 3.55
CA GLU A 101 -10.34 24.22 4.33
C GLU A 101 -10.74 22.93 3.60
N PRO A 102 -10.61 21.73 4.20
CA PRO A 102 -11.15 20.53 3.60
C PRO A 102 -12.67 20.60 3.79
N ASN A 103 -13.34 21.45 3.03
CA ASN A 103 -14.79 21.58 3.08
C ASN A 103 -15.51 20.39 2.45
N GLU A 104 -14.77 19.46 1.82
CA GLU A 104 -15.33 18.17 1.43
C GLU A 104 -14.74 17.05 2.29
N PRO A 105 -15.56 16.37 3.12
CA PRO A 105 -15.14 15.18 3.82
C PRO A 105 -14.73 14.09 2.81
N PHE A 106 -13.81 13.23 3.23
CA PHE A 106 -13.39 12.05 2.46
C PHE A 106 -14.60 11.23 2.01
N ASP A 107 -14.70 10.95 0.70
CA ASP A 107 -15.74 10.11 0.11
C ASP A 107 -15.14 9.10 -0.87
N ILE A 108 -15.18 7.82 -0.50
CA ILE A 108 -14.75 6.69 -1.35
C ILE A 108 -15.56 6.60 -2.65
N ASN A 109 -16.76 7.18 -2.69
CA ASN A 109 -17.61 7.23 -3.89
C ASN A 109 -17.26 8.39 -4.83
N ASN A 110 -16.50 9.38 -4.36
CA ASN A 110 -16.09 10.52 -5.18
C ASN A 110 -14.77 10.20 -5.90
N ARG A 111 -14.83 10.15 -7.23
CA ARG A 111 -13.67 9.89 -8.11
C ARG A 111 -12.70 11.07 -8.21
N ASN A 112 -13.14 12.25 -7.77
CA ASN A 112 -12.36 13.49 -7.78
C ASN A 112 -11.82 13.86 -6.39
N THR A 113 -12.14 13.11 -5.33
CA THR A 113 -11.51 13.33 -4.03
C THR A 113 -10.02 13.09 -4.19
N PHE A 114 -9.25 14.15 -3.91
CA PHE A 114 -7.88 14.37 -4.35
C PHE A 114 -6.88 13.26 -3.97
N GLY A 115 -7.22 12.37 -3.03
CA GLY A 115 -6.44 11.16 -2.73
C GLY A 115 -6.53 10.04 -3.79
N TYR A 116 -7.33 10.23 -4.84
CA TYR A 116 -7.77 9.19 -5.76
C TYR A 116 -7.82 9.71 -7.19
N ASN A 117 -6.71 10.24 -7.72
CA ASN A 117 -6.58 10.27 -9.17
C ASN A 117 -6.44 8.82 -9.65
N ASP A 118 -7.58 8.12 -9.79
CA ASP A 118 -7.68 6.72 -10.20
C ASP A 118 -6.78 6.50 -11.41
N GLN A 119 -6.85 7.42 -12.37
CA GLN A 119 -6.07 7.33 -13.59
C GLN A 119 -4.57 7.37 -13.33
N LEU A 120 -4.09 8.24 -12.42
CA LEU A 120 -2.68 8.30 -12.07
C LEU A 120 -2.19 6.99 -11.46
N HIS A 121 -2.95 6.42 -10.51
CA HIS A 121 -2.56 5.18 -9.86
C HIS A 121 -2.72 3.96 -10.75
N ILE A 122 -3.78 3.90 -11.56
CA ILE A 122 -3.98 2.85 -12.59
C ILE A 122 -2.83 2.90 -13.61
N ASN A 123 -2.47 4.09 -14.10
CA ASN A 123 -1.34 4.23 -15.02
C ASN A 123 -0.03 3.74 -14.39
N ASN A 124 0.19 4.00 -13.10
CA ASN A 124 1.38 3.50 -12.42
C ASN A 124 1.33 1.98 -12.20
N ILE A 125 0.16 1.40 -11.89
CA ILE A 125 -0.01 -0.05 -11.83
C ILE A 125 0.34 -0.67 -13.18
N ILE A 126 -0.17 -0.11 -14.29
CA ILE A 126 0.16 -0.57 -15.64
C ILE A 126 1.68 -0.52 -15.85
N ASN A 127 2.35 0.57 -15.51
CA ASN A 127 3.81 0.67 -15.65
C ASN A 127 4.57 -0.36 -14.79
N ILE A 128 4.12 -0.62 -13.56
CA ILE A 128 4.72 -1.62 -12.67
C ILE A 128 4.56 -3.02 -13.29
N VAL A 129 3.36 -3.34 -13.78
CA VAL A 129 3.05 -4.63 -14.40
C VAL A 129 3.84 -4.80 -15.71
N ASP A 130 3.91 -3.78 -16.56
CA ASP A 130 4.71 -3.83 -17.79
C ASP A 130 6.20 -4.04 -17.48
N THR A 131 6.70 -3.40 -16.42
CA THR A 131 8.09 -3.60 -15.96
C THR A 131 8.29 -5.02 -15.44
N TYR A 132 7.35 -5.52 -14.62
CA TYR A 132 7.34 -6.89 -14.10
C TYR A 132 7.32 -7.94 -15.22
N ASP A 133 6.52 -7.73 -16.26
CA ASP A 133 6.41 -8.62 -17.42
C ASP A 133 7.72 -8.70 -18.20
N GLY A 134 8.47 -7.61 -18.27
CA GLY A 134 9.80 -7.57 -18.88
C GLY A 134 10.90 -8.29 -18.09
N MET A 135 10.65 -8.68 -16.83
CA MET A 135 11.63 -9.35 -15.97
C MET A 135 11.64 -10.88 -16.11
N GLU A 136 10.73 -11.47 -16.90
CA GLU A 136 10.64 -12.92 -17.13
C GLU A 136 10.54 -13.77 -15.85
N ILE A 137 9.87 -13.24 -14.82
CA ILE A 137 9.65 -13.94 -13.54
C ILE A 137 8.66 -15.10 -13.73
N GLU A 138 9.03 -16.30 -13.29
CA GLU A 138 8.13 -17.46 -13.28
C GLU A 138 7.07 -17.33 -12.17
N ASP A 139 5.88 -16.87 -12.53
CA ASP A 139 4.74 -16.71 -11.64
C ASP A 139 3.44 -17.22 -12.29
N PRO A 140 3.27 -18.55 -12.43
CA PRO A 140 2.19 -19.14 -13.22
C PRO A 140 0.78 -18.83 -12.67
N GLU A 141 0.69 -18.53 -11.38
CA GLU A 141 -0.57 -18.26 -10.68
C GLU A 141 -0.82 -16.75 -10.49
N SER A 142 0.04 -15.88 -11.05
CA SER A 142 0.00 -14.40 -10.92
C SER A 142 0.06 -13.93 -9.46
N GLU A 143 0.64 -14.76 -8.60
CA GLU A 143 0.66 -14.57 -7.16
C GLU A 143 1.49 -13.35 -6.75
N LEU A 144 2.69 -13.23 -7.34
CA LEU A 144 3.59 -12.13 -7.06
C LEU A 144 3.09 -10.83 -7.69
N GLU A 145 2.57 -10.90 -8.92
CA GLU A 145 1.92 -9.76 -9.60
C GLU A 145 0.82 -9.15 -8.72
N GLU A 146 -0.10 -9.98 -8.23
CA GLU A 146 -1.19 -9.56 -7.35
C GLU A 146 -0.67 -8.95 -6.05
N ALA A 147 0.32 -9.58 -5.42
CA ALA A 147 0.93 -9.06 -4.19
C ALA A 147 1.62 -7.71 -4.39
N LEU A 148 2.31 -7.50 -5.51
CA LEU A 148 2.99 -6.24 -5.86
C LEU A 148 1.98 -5.11 -6.10
N VAL A 149 0.87 -5.39 -6.78
CA VAL A 149 -0.18 -4.38 -6.98
C VAL A 149 -0.87 -4.06 -5.64
N ILE A 150 -1.17 -5.08 -4.83
CA ILE A 150 -1.84 -4.89 -3.54
C ILE A 150 -0.97 -4.09 -2.57
N ILE A 151 0.33 -4.38 -2.49
CA ILE A 151 1.21 -3.62 -1.60
C ILE A 151 1.40 -2.19 -2.09
N TYR A 152 1.47 -1.93 -3.40
CA TYR A 152 1.46 -0.57 -3.93
C TYR A 152 0.23 0.20 -3.46
N LEU A 153 -0.95 -0.41 -3.61
CA LEU A 153 -2.21 0.20 -3.21
C LEU A 153 -2.30 0.40 -1.68
N ALA A 154 -1.81 -0.55 -0.88
CA ALA A 154 -1.71 -0.40 0.57
C ALA A 154 -0.72 0.73 0.96
N MET A 155 0.41 0.85 0.26
CA MET A 155 1.35 1.96 0.46
C MET A 155 0.71 3.31 0.18
N VAL A 156 -0.10 3.41 -0.88
CA VAL A 156 -0.87 4.62 -1.20
C VAL A 156 -1.91 4.89 -0.11
N SER A 157 -2.64 3.88 0.37
CA SER A 157 -3.69 4.07 1.38
C SER A 157 -3.17 4.59 2.74
N GLU A 158 -1.93 4.24 3.12
CA GLU A 158 -1.29 4.67 4.38
C GLU A 158 -1.23 6.19 4.56
N TRP A 159 -1.22 6.95 3.47
CA TRP A 159 -1.19 8.41 3.48
C TRP A 159 -2.50 9.05 3.93
N TYR A 160 -3.60 8.30 3.91
CA TYR A 160 -4.94 8.82 4.09
C TYR A 160 -5.55 8.48 5.45
N TYR A 161 -4.87 7.70 6.30
CA TYR A 161 -5.31 7.31 7.66
C TYR A 161 -5.46 8.47 8.68
N GLY A 162 -5.53 9.72 8.24
CA GLY A 162 -5.62 10.89 9.10
C GLY A 162 -6.67 11.92 8.76
N PHE A 163 -7.71 11.59 7.99
CA PHE A 163 -8.90 12.45 7.90
C PHE A 163 -10.00 11.85 8.78
N SER A 164 -10.19 12.44 9.95
CA SER A 164 -11.33 12.15 10.82
C SER A 164 -12.63 12.64 10.21
N TYR A 165 -13.67 11.83 10.39
CA TYR A 165 -15.06 12.25 10.34
C TYR A 165 -15.28 13.53 11.18
N GLY A 166 -15.87 14.58 10.59
CA GLY A 166 -16.28 15.79 11.32
C GLY A 166 -15.19 16.82 11.63
N GLY A 167 -14.03 16.80 10.95
CA GLY A 167 -13.07 17.90 11.00
C GLY A 167 -12.12 17.94 12.21
N ILE A 168 -12.05 16.88 13.03
CA ILE A 168 -11.15 16.80 14.20
C ILE A 168 -10.00 15.83 13.93
N ASP A 169 -8.91 16.35 13.37
CA ASP A 169 -7.65 15.63 13.11
C ASP A 169 -7.32 14.66 14.26
N SER A 170 -7.53 13.36 14.02
CA SER A 170 -7.37 12.33 15.06
C SER A 170 -5.91 12.01 15.35
N GLY A 171 -4.97 12.65 14.65
CA GLY A 171 -3.53 12.53 14.91
C GLY A 171 -2.94 11.15 14.60
N LYS A 172 -3.67 10.28 13.88
CA LYS A 172 -3.27 8.88 13.60
C LYS A 172 -2.52 8.69 12.28
N ARG A 173 -2.03 9.75 11.63
CA ARG A 173 -1.15 9.58 10.47
C ARG A 173 0.15 8.94 10.93
N SER A 174 0.51 7.79 10.37
CA SER A 174 1.86 7.27 10.53
C SER A 174 2.84 8.32 10.04
N LYS A 175 3.76 8.80 10.89
CA LYS A 175 4.83 9.75 10.52
C LYS A 175 5.67 9.26 9.33
N TRP A 176 5.71 7.94 9.16
CA TRP A 176 6.55 7.25 8.17
C TRP A 176 5.75 6.76 6.95
N GLN A 177 4.41 6.77 7.00
CA GLN A 177 3.51 6.51 5.87
C GLN A 177 3.87 5.18 5.16
N HIS A 178 3.89 5.18 3.81
CA HIS A 178 4.27 4.02 3.00
C HIS A 178 5.65 3.41 3.34
N ARG A 179 6.57 4.18 3.94
CA ARG A 179 7.91 3.70 4.31
C ARG A 179 7.86 2.55 5.31
N MET A 180 6.78 2.44 6.10
CA MET A 180 6.62 1.30 7.00
C MET A 180 6.43 -0.02 6.26
N LYS A 181 5.71 -0.01 5.13
CA LYS A 181 5.54 -1.21 4.31
C LYS A 181 6.85 -1.60 3.64
N ILE A 182 7.58 -0.60 3.12
CA ILE A 182 8.90 -0.79 2.52
C ILE A 182 9.88 -1.36 3.54
N LEU A 183 9.91 -0.82 4.76
CA LEU A 183 10.75 -1.33 5.83
C LEU A 183 10.44 -2.81 6.11
N GLY A 184 9.15 -3.16 6.25
CA GLY A 184 8.74 -4.54 6.45
C GLY A 184 9.17 -5.48 5.32
N LEU A 185 9.07 -5.04 4.07
CA LEU A 185 9.55 -5.79 2.91
C LEU A 185 11.06 -6.04 2.96
N HIS A 186 11.85 -5.00 3.20
CA HIS A 186 13.30 -5.14 3.29
C HIS A 186 13.69 -6.10 4.42
N GLN A 187 13.05 -6.00 5.58
CA GLN A 187 13.28 -6.90 6.72
C GLN A 187 12.96 -8.36 6.37
N VAL A 188 11.91 -8.61 5.58
CA VAL A 188 11.50 -9.95 5.18
C VAL A 188 12.41 -10.51 4.09
N ILE A 189 12.69 -9.71 3.05
CA ILE A 189 13.55 -10.10 1.93
C ILE A 189 14.96 -10.44 2.43
N ASN A 190 15.51 -9.62 3.32
CA ASN A 190 16.83 -9.85 3.92
C ASN A 190 16.84 -10.96 4.98
N ARG A 191 15.67 -11.55 5.29
CA ARG A 191 15.47 -12.58 6.33
C ARG A 191 15.83 -12.13 7.74
N ASP A 192 15.81 -10.83 8.00
CA ASP A 192 16.02 -10.27 9.32
C ASP A 192 14.82 -10.55 10.23
N LEU A 193 13.61 -10.57 9.65
CA LEU A 193 12.36 -10.87 10.34
C LEU A 193 11.48 -11.82 9.52
N THR A 194 10.64 -12.60 10.20
CA THR A 194 9.54 -13.31 9.54
C THR A 194 8.46 -12.32 9.09
N PRO A 195 7.61 -12.69 8.11
CA PRO A 195 6.45 -11.89 7.70
C PRO A 195 5.59 -11.39 8.88
N GLU A 196 5.31 -12.23 9.88
CA GLU A 196 4.51 -11.86 11.05
C GLU A 196 5.22 -10.83 11.94
N CYS A 197 6.52 -10.96 12.11
CA CYS A 197 7.33 -10.03 12.89
C CYS A 197 7.42 -8.67 12.20
N ALA A 198 7.68 -8.66 10.89
CA ALA A 198 7.74 -7.44 10.09
C ALA A 198 6.40 -6.70 10.06
N ALA A 199 5.29 -7.42 9.87
CA ALA A 199 3.92 -6.85 9.88
C ALA A 199 3.54 -6.17 11.20
N ARG A 200 4.25 -6.47 12.29
CA ARG A 200 3.99 -5.95 13.63
C ARG A 200 5.13 -5.09 14.17
N TYR A 201 6.15 -4.82 13.34
CA TYR A 201 7.42 -4.22 13.76
C TYR A 201 7.23 -2.88 14.48
N SER A 202 6.43 -1.97 13.92
CA SER A 202 6.22 -0.63 14.48
C SER A 202 5.38 -0.57 15.74
N ILE A 203 4.62 -1.63 16.09
CA ILE A 203 3.64 -1.58 17.19
C ILE A 203 4.31 -1.30 18.55
N ARG A 204 5.60 -1.65 18.70
CA ARG A 204 6.31 -1.64 19.99
C ARG A 204 7.59 -0.80 19.99
N LEU A 205 7.82 -0.01 18.95
CA LEU A 205 9.07 0.74 18.78
C LEU A 205 8.84 2.25 18.91
N GLY A 206 9.83 2.92 19.50
CA GLY A 206 9.89 4.38 19.51
C GLY A 206 10.27 4.94 18.14
N GLU A 207 10.05 6.25 17.95
CA GLU A 207 10.35 6.93 16.69
C GLU A 207 11.83 6.83 16.28
N ASP A 208 12.75 6.92 17.25
CA ASP A 208 14.20 6.85 16.99
C ASP A 208 14.57 5.46 16.47
N GLN A 209 14.03 4.40 17.06
CA GLN A 209 14.28 3.02 16.62
C GLN A 209 13.76 2.75 15.19
N ILE A 210 12.62 3.35 14.83
CA ILE A 210 12.08 3.25 13.46
C ILE A 210 12.95 4.06 12.50
N SER A 211 13.42 5.24 12.92
CA SER A 211 14.30 6.09 12.10
C SER A 211 15.62 5.39 11.79
N ASP A 212 16.25 4.80 12.82
CA ASP A 212 17.49 4.03 12.68
C ASP A 212 17.29 2.83 11.74
N ALA A 213 16.17 2.12 11.88
CA ALA A 213 15.85 1.00 11.01
C ALA A 213 15.69 1.43 9.54
N LEU A 214 14.97 2.53 9.28
CA LEU A 214 14.85 3.08 7.92
C LEU A 214 16.20 3.44 7.32
N GLU A 215 17.10 4.03 8.13
CA GLU A 215 18.46 4.38 7.70
C GLU A 215 19.31 3.15 7.35
N ILE A 216 19.23 2.08 8.15
CA ILE A 216 19.95 0.81 7.90
C ILE A 216 19.62 0.25 6.51
N TYR A 217 18.36 0.32 6.08
CA TYR A 217 17.94 -0.15 4.76
C TYR A 217 18.03 0.91 3.66
N GLY A 218 18.57 2.09 3.95
CA GLY A 218 18.70 3.18 2.97
C GLY A 218 17.36 3.75 2.51
N ILE A 219 16.29 3.56 3.29
CA ILE A 219 14.97 4.11 3.01
C ILE A 219 14.96 5.55 3.50
N TYR A 220 14.79 6.52 2.59
CA TYR A 220 14.91 7.95 2.91
C TYR A 220 14.12 8.33 4.17
N SER A 221 14.86 8.73 5.21
CA SER A 221 14.39 8.90 6.58
C SER A 221 13.91 10.31 6.90
N LYS A 222 13.85 11.26 5.96
CA LYS A 222 13.41 12.61 6.31
C LYS A 222 11.91 12.56 6.66
N PRO A 223 11.54 12.68 7.95
CA PRO A 223 10.14 12.80 8.28
C PRO A 223 9.67 14.12 7.68
N LEU A 224 8.44 14.12 7.17
CA LEU A 224 7.79 15.37 6.83
C LEU A 224 7.76 16.23 8.08
N LYS A 225 8.36 17.42 7.98
CA LYS A 225 8.27 18.41 9.05
C LYS A 225 6.83 18.90 9.10
N PHE A 226 6.02 18.29 9.95
CA PHE A 226 4.74 18.89 10.32
C PHE A 226 5.04 20.19 11.06
N PRO A 227 4.51 21.34 10.61
CA PRO A 227 4.65 22.57 11.37
C PRO A 227 4.07 22.32 12.77
N LYS A 228 4.87 22.59 13.80
CA LYS A 228 4.36 22.61 15.17
C LYS A 228 3.30 23.70 15.24
N LYS A 229 2.08 23.33 15.63
CA LYS A 229 1.03 24.29 16.01
C LYS A 229 1.48 25.09 17.21
#